data_AF-A0A6A0GW45-F1
#
_entry.id   AF-A0A6A0GW45-F1
#
_cell.length_a   1.000
_cell.length_b   1.000
_cell.length_c   1.000
_cell.angle_alpha   90.00
_cell.angle_beta   90.00
_cell.angle_gamma   90.00
#
_symmetry.space_group_name_H-M   'P 1'
#
loop_
_entity.id
_entity.type
_entity.pdbx_description
1 polymer ?
#
loop_
_entity_poly.entity_id
_entity_poly.type
_entity_poly.pdbx_seq_one_letter_code
_entity_poly.pdbx_strand_id
1 'polypeptide(L)'
;MSLYSLQLYPDLQPRMVDPLWFDVDRPVDMNAELKELEQQEKGRLLAIQQHGKDILPIGKATHDNSDDDDDDANDDDYDDDDNVDDEEEDDDSEMNDDYSEAIE
;
A
#
# COMPACT_ATOMS: atom_id res chain seq x y z
N MET A 1 -26.97 70.09 -15.80
CA MET A 1 -25.55 70.28 -15.44
C MET A 1 -24.96 68.90 -15.23
N SER A 2 -23.79 68.69 -15.83
CA SER A 2 -23.12 67.41 -16.12
C SER A 2 -23.34 66.27 -15.12
N LEU A 3 -23.95 65.18 -15.60
CA LEU A 3 -23.79 63.84 -15.04
C LEU A 3 -22.38 63.38 -15.39
N TYR A 4 -21.40 63.70 -14.55
CA TYR A 4 -20.08 63.11 -14.67
C TYR A 4 -20.21 61.63 -14.33
N SER A 5 -20.33 60.78 -15.35
CA SER A 5 -20.08 59.37 -15.19
C SER A 5 -18.66 59.25 -14.67
N LEU A 6 -18.49 58.84 -13.41
CA LEU A 6 -17.20 58.45 -12.88
C LEU A 6 -16.58 57.47 -13.89
N GLN A 7 -15.50 57.90 -14.55
CA GLN A 7 -14.69 56.99 -15.33
C GLN A 7 -14.20 55.93 -14.35
N LEU A 8 -14.74 54.73 -14.50
CA LEU A 8 -14.44 53.60 -13.65
C LEU A 8 -13.00 53.20 -13.98
N TYR A 9 -12.05 53.59 -13.13
CA TYR A 9 -10.67 53.15 -13.25
C TYR A 9 -10.60 51.66 -12.86
N PRO A 10 -9.79 50.84 -13.56
CA PRO A 10 -9.60 49.45 -13.17
C PRO A 10 -8.90 49.38 -11.82
N ASP A 11 -9.22 48.33 -11.07
CA ASP A 11 -8.51 48.02 -9.85
C ASP A 11 -7.07 47.59 -10.16
N LEU A 12 -6.11 48.19 -9.47
CA LEU A 12 -4.66 47.96 -9.64
C LEU A 12 -4.08 47.11 -8.51
N GLN A 13 -4.93 46.55 -7.66
CA GLN A 13 -4.50 45.64 -6.62
C GLN A 13 -4.14 44.27 -7.20
N PRO A 14 -3.10 43.60 -6.64
CA PRO A 14 -2.77 42.25 -7.04
C PRO A 14 -3.94 41.31 -6.74
N ARG A 15 -4.04 40.23 -7.52
CA ARG A 15 -5.06 39.21 -7.30
C ARG A 15 -4.83 38.55 -5.95
N MET A 16 -5.90 38.36 -5.19
CA MET A 16 -5.85 37.67 -3.90
C MET A 16 -5.39 36.22 -4.02
N VAL A 17 -5.68 35.59 -5.16
CA VAL A 17 -5.31 34.21 -5.49
C VAL A 17 -4.50 34.24 -6.78
N ASP A 18 -3.32 33.62 -6.76
CA ASP A 18 -2.43 33.51 -7.92
C ASP A 18 -2.08 32.02 -8.12
N PRO A 19 -2.02 31.51 -9.34
CA PRO A 19 -1.54 30.14 -9.57
C PRO A 19 -0.11 29.89 -9.10
N LEU A 20 0.73 30.93 -8.95
CA LEU A 20 2.12 30.81 -8.49
C LEU A 20 2.26 30.35 -7.03
N TRP A 21 1.28 30.64 -6.18
CA TRP A 21 1.28 30.33 -4.74
C TRP A 21 0.01 29.62 -4.26
N PHE A 22 -1.00 29.46 -5.12
CA PHE A 22 -2.26 28.82 -4.79
C PHE A 22 -2.76 28.00 -5.98
N ASP A 23 -2.52 26.70 -5.90
CA ASP A 23 -2.78 25.74 -6.96
C ASP A 23 -3.73 24.69 -6.42
N VAL A 24 -5.03 24.89 -6.69
CA VAL A 24 -6.13 24.09 -6.13
C VAL A 24 -6.28 22.77 -6.87
N ASP A 25 -6.17 22.82 -8.19
CA ASP A 25 -6.48 21.70 -9.08
C ASP A 25 -5.22 21.28 -9.86
N ARG A 26 -4.18 20.88 -9.13
CA ARG A 26 -3.07 20.19 -9.77
C ARG A 26 -3.60 18.90 -10.39
N PRO A 27 -3.39 18.67 -11.70
CA PRO A 27 -3.69 17.36 -12.27
C PRO A 27 -2.72 16.36 -11.64
N VAL A 28 -3.24 15.49 -10.77
CA VAL A 28 -2.52 14.38 -10.16
C VAL A 28 -3.05 13.08 -10.75
N ASP A 29 -2.14 12.17 -11.12
CA ASP A 29 -2.50 10.81 -11.47
C ASP A 29 -2.76 10.02 -10.18
N MET A 30 -4.03 9.99 -9.76
CA MET A 30 -4.46 9.31 -8.55
C MET A 30 -4.12 7.81 -8.54
N ASN A 31 -4.10 7.17 -9.72
CA ASN A 31 -3.82 5.75 -9.81
C ASN A 31 -2.33 5.46 -9.58
N ALA A 32 -1.45 6.35 -10.06
CA ALA A 32 -0.02 6.25 -9.77
C ALA A 32 0.28 6.45 -8.28
N GLU A 33 -0.35 7.46 -7.65
CA GLU A 33 -0.21 7.74 -6.22
C GLU A 33 -0.71 6.56 -5.37
N LEU A 34 -1.88 6.02 -5.69
CA LEU A 34 -2.45 4.87 -4.98
C LEU A 34 -1.52 3.66 -5.07
N LYS A 35 -1.01 3.37 -6.27
CA LYS A 35 -0.09 2.25 -6.48
C LYS A 35 1.20 2.38 -5.67
N GLU A 36 1.74 3.59 -5.55
CA GLU A 36 2.93 3.85 -4.74
C GLU A 36 2.65 3.57 -3.25
N LEU A 37 1.51 4.04 -2.74
CA LEU A 37 1.09 3.81 -1.35
C LEU A 37 0.90 2.32 -1.06
N GLU A 38 0.23 1.59 -1.95
CA GLU A 38 0.05 0.14 -1.81
C GLU A 38 1.39 -0.61 -1.82
N GLN A 39 2.32 -0.21 -2.68
CA GLN A 39 3.66 -0.81 -2.72
C GLN A 39 4.43 -0.55 -1.43
N GLN A 40 4.33 0.67 -0.87
CA GLN A 40 4.93 1.00 0.42
C GLN A 40 4.38 0.11 1.54
N GLU A 41 3.06 -0.05 1.63
CA GLU A 41 2.44 -0.91 2.64
C GLU A 41 2.83 -2.38 2.48
N LYS A 42 2.84 -2.90 1.25
CA LYS A 42 3.33 -4.27 0.97
C LYS A 42 4.79 -4.45 1.43
N GLY A 43 5.64 -3.47 1.17
CA GLY A 43 7.04 -3.46 1.63
C GLY A 43 7.15 -3.43 3.15
N ARG A 44 6.33 -2.63 3.83
CA ARG A 44 6.28 -2.54 5.30
C ARG A 44 5.87 -3.88 5.92
N LEU A 45 4.83 -4.53 5.38
CA LEU A 45 4.38 -5.84 5.84
C LEU A 45 5.45 -6.92 5.64
N LEU A 46 6.14 -6.90 4.49
CA LEU A 46 7.25 -7.83 4.24
C LEU A 46 8.39 -7.62 5.23
N ALA A 47 8.76 -6.37 5.52
CA ALA A 47 9.80 -6.05 6.50
C ALA A 47 9.43 -6.54 7.91
N ILE A 48 8.16 -6.40 8.31
CA ILE A 48 7.66 -6.94 9.59
C ILE A 48 7.74 -8.46 9.59
N GLN A 49 7.30 -9.11 8.51
CA GLN A 49 7.33 -10.58 8.41
C GLN A 49 8.77 -11.11 8.47
N GLN A 50 9.71 -10.44 7.81
CA GLN A 50 11.12 -10.84 7.78
C GLN A 50 11.89 -10.45 9.04
N HIS A 51 11.31 -9.60 9.89
CA HIS A 51 11.98 -9.11 11.08
C HIS A 51 12.36 -10.26 12.03
N GLY A 52 13.66 -10.52 12.15
CA GLY A 52 14.20 -11.54 13.05
C GLY A 52 14.23 -12.96 12.49
N LYS A 53 13.89 -13.18 11.21
CA LYS A 53 14.00 -14.51 10.56
C LYS A 53 15.43 -15.06 10.58
N ASP A 54 16.43 -14.19 10.41
CA ASP A 54 17.84 -14.59 10.35
C ASP A 54 18.49 -14.72 11.74
N ILE A 55 17.73 -14.48 12.82
CA ILE A 55 18.27 -14.58 14.19
C ILE A 55 18.23 -16.04 14.61
N LEU A 56 19.40 -16.66 14.71
CA LEU A 56 19.54 -17.99 15.30
C LEU A 56 19.12 -17.96 16.78
N PRO A 57 18.19 -18.83 17.21
CA PRO A 57 17.78 -18.88 18.60
C PRO A 57 18.94 -19.36 19.49
N ILE A 58 18.99 -18.83 20.70
CA ILE A 58 19.98 -19.22 21.71
C ILE A 58 19.87 -20.74 21.96
N GLY A 59 20.99 -21.45 21.87
CA GLY A 59 21.05 -22.91 21.99
C GLY A 59 20.97 -23.67 20.66
N LYS A 60 20.88 -22.97 19.51
CA LYS A 60 21.03 -23.56 18.17
C LYS A 60 22.36 -23.18 17.48
N ALA A 61 23.41 -22.86 18.24
CA ALA A 61 24.72 -22.62 17.66
C ALA A 61 25.45 -23.94 17.34
N THR A 62 25.61 -24.18 16.04
CA THR A 62 26.62 -25.02 15.36
C THR A 62 26.70 -26.49 15.81
N HIS A 63 26.00 -27.38 15.09
CA HIS A 63 26.65 -28.68 14.83
C HIS A 63 27.94 -28.32 14.09
N ASP A 64 29.03 -28.58 14.77
CA ASP A 64 30.39 -28.45 14.34
C ASP A 64 30.52 -29.02 12.92
N ASN A 65 30.89 -28.21 11.92
CA ASN A 65 31.39 -28.73 10.65
C ASN A 65 32.84 -29.23 10.85
N SER A 66 33.05 -30.06 11.87
CA SER A 66 34.31 -30.76 12.12
C SER A 66 34.00 -32.26 12.25
N ASP A 67 34.40 -32.99 11.20
CA ASP A 67 34.47 -34.44 11.06
C ASP A 67 33.16 -35.25 11.17
N ASP A 68 32.61 -35.68 10.03
CA ASP A 68 32.71 -37.10 9.65
C ASP A 68 32.42 -37.28 8.14
N ASP A 69 33.42 -37.76 7.39
CA ASP A 69 33.19 -38.56 6.19
C ASP A 69 32.45 -39.83 6.66
N ASP A 70 31.12 -39.88 6.54
CA ASP A 70 30.46 -41.19 6.49
C ASP A 70 29.29 -41.15 5.51
N ASP A 71 29.49 -41.93 4.45
CA ASP A 71 28.52 -42.29 3.44
C ASP A 71 27.26 -42.87 4.11
N ASP A 72 26.10 -42.25 3.95
CA ASP A 72 24.85 -43.03 3.90
C ASP A 72 23.91 -42.47 2.84
N ALA A 73 23.94 -43.14 1.70
CA ALA A 73 22.94 -43.03 0.66
C ALA A 73 21.63 -43.59 1.20
N ASN A 74 20.73 -42.71 1.68
CA ASN A 74 19.33 -43.06 1.83
C ASN A 74 18.50 -42.34 0.77
N ASP A 75 18.31 -43.08 -0.33
CA ASP A 75 17.27 -42.96 -1.33
C ASP A 75 15.90 -43.03 -0.64
N ASP A 76 15.23 -41.90 -0.47
CA ASP A 76 13.81 -41.88 -0.09
C ASP A 76 13.09 -40.89 -1.01
N ASP A 77 12.76 -41.42 -2.18
CA ASP A 77 11.82 -40.90 -3.17
C ASP A 77 10.41 -40.92 -2.57
N TYR A 78 10.08 -39.90 -1.77
CA TYR A 78 8.69 -39.61 -1.40
C TYR A 78 8.13 -38.57 -2.36
N ASP A 79 7.55 -39.09 -3.43
CA ASP A 79 6.55 -38.45 -4.27
C ASP A 79 5.30 -38.18 -3.42
N ASP A 80 5.24 -37.01 -2.79
CA ASP A 80 4.07 -36.54 -2.04
C ASP A 80 3.34 -35.47 -2.88
N ASP A 81 2.61 -35.96 -3.88
CA ASP A 81 1.58 -35.21 -4.62
C ASP A 81 0.35 -35.00 -3.72
N ASP A 82 0.49 -34.13 -2.73
CA ASP A 82 -0.63 -33.58 -1.99
C ASP A 82 -1.08 -32.27 -2.64
N ASN A 83 -1.73 -32.40 -3.81
CA ASN A 83 -2.65 -31.41 -4.35
C ASN A 83 -3.82 -31.20 -3.37
N VAL A 84 -3.63 -30.31 -2.40
CA VAL A 84 -4.75 -29.75 -1.63
C VAL A 84 -5.29 -28.56 -2.40
N ASP A 85 -6.23 -28.88 -3.27
CA ASP A 85 -7.17 -27.95 -3.92
C ASP A 85 -8.10 -27.37 -2.84
N ASP A 86 -7.68 -26.25 -2.24
CA ASP A 86 -8.46 -25.50 -1.26
C ASP A 86 -9.18 -24.36 -1.98
N GLU A 87 -10.18 -24.73 -2.79
CA GLU A 87 -11.19 -23.79 -3.33
C GLU A 87 -12.14 -23.37 -2.20
N GLU A 88 -11.68 -22.47 -1.33
CA GLU A 88 -12.58 -21.73 -0.43
C GLU A 88 -13.12 -20.50 -1.20
N GLU A 89 -14.22 -20.72 -1.92
CA GLU A 89 -15.11 -19.65 -2.39
C GLU A 89 -15.78 -19.00 -1.17
N ASP A 90 -15.12 -18.01 -0.55
CA ASP A 90 -15.74 -17.23 0.52
C ASP A 90 -16.69 -16.18 -0.10
N ASP A 91 -17.96 -16.47 0.10
CA ASP A 91 -19.17 -15.76 -0.28
C ASP A 91 -19.30 -14.41 0.47
N ASP A 92 -18.67 -13.35 -0.06
CA ASP A 92 -18.87 -11.97 0.41
C ASP A 92 -20.15 -11.34 -0.19
N SER A 93 -21.26 -12.08 -0.21
CA SER A 93 -22.58 -11.51 -0.43
C SER A 93 -23.19 -11.01 0.89
N GLU A 94 -23.82 -9.84 0.84
CA GLU A 94 -24.57 -9.16 1.93
C GLU A 94 -23.80 -8.36 2.99
N MET A 95 -23.21 -7.24 2.56
CA MET A 95 -23.28 -5.99 3.32
C MET A 95 -23.95 -4.89 2.49
N ASN A 96 -25.22 -5.14 2.17
CA ASN A 96 -26.14 -4.08 1.72
C ASN A 96 -26.66 -3.34 2.97
N ASP A 97 -25.80 -2.52 3.58
CA ASP A 97 -26.25 -1.54 4.55
C ASP A 97 -26.85 -0.36 3.78
N ASP A 98 -28.16 -0.50 3.56
CA ASP A 98 -29.14 0.52 3.18
C ASP A 98 -28.99 1.76 4.10
N TYR A 99 -28.05 2.66 3.80
CA TYR A 99 -28.06 4.03 4.32
C TYR A 99 -29.00 4.89 3.47
N SER A 100 -30.27 4.51 3.49
CA SER A 100 -31.37 5.35 3.04
C SER A 100 -32.08 5.92 4.27
N GLU A 101 -32.17 7.25 4.33
CA GLU A 101 -33.30 7.95 4.95
C GLU A 101 -33.36 8.07 6.50
N ALA A 102 -32.66 9.09 7.03
CA ALA A 102 -33.21 9.95 8.10
C ALA A 102 -32.36 11.22 8.27
N ILE A 103 -32.61 12.23 7.43
CA ILE A 103 -32.45 13.63 7.86
C ILE A 103 -33.81 14.29 7.65
N GLU A 104 -34.58 14.34 8.74
CA GLU A 104 -35.77 15.20 8.90
C GLU A 104 -35.34 16.67 9.07
#